data_AF-A0A954P5U4-F1
#
_entry.id   AF-A0A954P5U4-F1
#
_cell.length_a   1.000
_cell.length_b   1.000
_cell.length_c   1.000
_cell.angle_alpha   90.00
_cell.angle_beta   90.00
_cell.angle_gamma   90.00
#
_symmetry.space_group_name_H-M   'P 1'
#
loop_
_entity.id
_entity.type
_entity.pdbx_description
1 polymer ?
#
loop_
_entity_poly.entity_id
_entity_poly.type
_entity_poly.pdbx_seq_one_letter_code
_entity_poly.pdbx_strand_id
1 'polypeptide(L)' 'PSPAELAVLQQRYAGAMSVYRSQPDEARKLLALGQEVPVKGLNQTELAALTVVSSMVLNLDEAITRQ' A
#
# COMPACT_ATOMS: atom_id res chain seq x y z
N PRO A 1 -12.75 9.56 -4.66
CA PRO A 1 -13.16 8.71 -3.51
C PRO A 1 -14.25 9.39 -2.67
N SER A 2 -15.33 8.65 -2.43
CA SER A 2 -16.34 9.00 -1.45
C SER A 2 -15.78 8.91 -0.02
N PRO A 3 -16.44 9.50 0.98
CA PRO A 3 -16.03 9.38 2.38
C PRO A 3 -15.93 7.93 2.87
N ALA A 4 -16.80 7.04 2.38
CA ALA A 4 -16.78 5.63 2.74
C ALA A 4 -15.55 4.90 2.16
N GLU A 5 -15.21 5.16 0.90
CA GLU A 5 -14.02 4.60 0.26
C GLU A 5 -12.75 5.11 0.94
N LEU A 6 -12.72 6.39 1.32
CA LEU A 6 -11.59 6.96 2.05
C LEU A 6 -11.38 6.27 3.40
N ALA A 7 -12.45 5.99 4.15
CA ALA A 7 -12.37 5.28 5.42
C ALA A 7 -11.80 3.86 5.26
N VAL A 8 -12.20 3.14 4.21
CA VAL A 8 -11.65 1.81 3.90
C VAL A 8 -10.16 1.88 3.58
N LEU A 9 -9.73 2.84 2.76
CA LEU A 9 -8.30 3.03 2.42
C LEU A 9 -7.47 3.39 3.66
N GLN A 10 -7.99 4.26 4.55
CA GLN A 10 -7.32 4.61 5.80
C GLN A 10 -7.21 3.41 6.75
N GLN A 11 -8.27 2.62 6.89
CA GLN A 11 -8.23 1.40 7.71
C GLN A 11 -7.19 0.41 7.16
N ARG A 12 -7.14 0.24 5.83
CA ARG A 12 -6.14 -0.63 5.21
C ARG A 12 -4.73 -0.11 5.46
N TYR A 13 -4.51 1.19 5.27
CA TYR A 13 -3.20 1.81 5.50
C TYR A 13 -2.72 1.57 6.93
N ALA A 14 -3.57 1.83 7.92
CA ALA A 14 -3.25 1.61 9.33
C ALA A 14 -2.93 0.13 9.62
N GLY A 15 -3.69 -0.80 9.04
CA GLY A 15 -3.43 -2.23 9.16
C GLY A 15 -2.08 -2.62 8.56
N ALA A 16 -1.78 -2.16 7.34
CA ALA A 16 -0.51 -2.42 6.67
C ALA A 16 0.68 -1.84 7.46
N MET A 17 0.54 -0.61 7.98
CA MET A 17 1.54 0.01 8.85
C MET A 17 1.80 -0.83 10.11
N SER A 18 0.76 -1.36 10.76
CA SER A 18 0.92 -2.23 11.93
C SER A 18 1.68 -3.50 11.57
N VAL A 19 1.30 -4.16 10.47
CA VAL A 19 1.95 -5.38 9.98
C VAL A 19 3.43 -5.11 9.69
N TYR A 20 3.75 -4.11 8.88
CA TYR A 20 5.12 -3.84 8.46
C TYR A 20 6.02 -3.28 9.57
N ARG A 21 5.44 -2.61 10.58
CA ARG A 21 6.19 -2.26 11.80
C ARG A 21 6.58 -3.50 12.59
N SER A 22 5.67 -4.48 12.69
CA SER A 22 5.95 -5.75 13.39
C SER A 22 6.83 -6.71 12.58
N GLN A 23 6.79 -6.61 11.25
CA GLN A 23 7.42 -7.52 10.30
C GLN A 23 8.08 -6.73 9.15
N PRO A 24 9.18 -6.02 9.42
CA PRO A 24 9.84 -5.17 8.43
C PRO A 24 10.39 -5.95 7.22
N ASP A 25 10.66 -7.25 7.37
CA ASP A 25 11.07 -8.10 6.25
C ASP A 25 9.96 -8.30 5.21
N GLU A 26 8.69 -8.31 5.62
CA GLU A 26 7.57 -8.41 4.68
C GLU A 26 7.45 -7.13 3.85
N ALA A 27 7.74 -5.96 4.44
CA ALA A 27 7.81 -4.70 3.69
C ALA A 27 8.94 -4.75 2.65
N ARG A 28 10.12 -5.26 3.04
CA ARG A 28 11.25 -5.44 2.12
C ARG A 28 10.92 -6.38 0.96
N LYS A 29 10.29 -7.53 1.25
CA LYS A 29 9.86 -8.48 0.23
C LYS A 29 8.89 -7.86 -0.76
N LEU A 30 7.88 -7.13 -0.28
CA LEU A 30 6.92 -6.42 -1.14
C LEU A 30 7.63 -5.40 -2.05
N LEU A 31 8.48 -4.55 -1.46
CA LEU A 31 9.17 -3.50 -2.21
C LEU A 31 10.18 -4.05 -3.22
N ALA A 32 10.76 -5.22 -2.97
CA ALA A 32 11.66 -5.90 -3.88
C ALA A 32 10.98 -6.43 -5.16
N LEU A 33 9.63 -6.51 -5.18
CA LEU A 33 8.89 -6.84 -6.40
C LEU A 33 8.85 -5.66 -7.39
N GLY A 34 9.12 -4.44 -6.93
CA GLY A 34 9.21 -3.26 -7.78
C GLY A 34 10.44 -3.32 -8.69
N GLN A 35 10.32 -2.72 -9.88
CA GLN A 35 11.42 -2.66 -10.84
C GLN A 35 12.54 -1.69 -10.43
N GLU A 36 12.24 -0.76 -9.52
CA GLU A 36 13.15 0.28 -9.05
C GLU A 36 13.53 0.07 -7.59
N VAL A 37 14.79 0.40 -7.27
CA VAL A 37 15.26 0.35 -5.88
C VAL A 37 14.65 1.52 -5.10
N PRO A 38 14.03 1.26 -3.93
CA PRO A 38 13.51 2.34 -3.08
C PRO A 38 14.57 3.39 -2.78
N VAL A 39 14.19 4.67 -2.84
CA VAL A 39 15.09 5.78 -2.53
C VAL A 39 15.69 5.61 -1.13
N LYS A 40 17.02 5.74 -1.04
CA LYS A 40 17.75 5.63 0.22
C LYS A 40 17.23 6.66 1.24
N GLY A 41 16.94 6.21 2.45
CA GLY A 41 16.44 7.07 3.53
C GLY A 41 14.91 7.12 3.65
N LEU A 42 14.15 6.52 2.73
CA LEU A 42 12.70 6.39 2.90
C LEU A 42 12.36 5.39 3.99
N ASN A 43 11.26 5.67 4.71
CA ASN A 43 10.66 4.71 5.61
C ASN A 43 10.02 3.58 4.80
N GLN A 44 10.70 2.43 4.75
CA GLN A 44 10.25 1.26 4.00
C GLN A 44 8.88 0.74 4.47
N THR A 45 8.53 0.94 5.74
CA THR A 45 7.21 0.55 6.27
C THR A 45 6.11 1.38 5.62
N GLU A 46 6.29 2.70 5.64
CA GLU A 46 5.33 3.65 5.07
C GLU A 46 5.23 3.47 3.57
N LEU A 47 6.35 3.29 2.88
CA LEU A 47 6.36 3.04 1.45
C LEU A 47 5.60 1.75 1.10
N ALA A 48 5.86 0.65 1.81
CA ALA A 48 5.13 -0.60 1.60
C ALA A 48 3.63 -0.49 1.90
N ALA A 49 3.26 0.22 2.97
CA ALA A 49 1.86 0.47 3.30
C ALA A 49 1.15 1.31 2.22
N LEU A 50 1.82 2.35 1.69
CA LEU A 50 1.33 3.13 0.56
C LEU A 50 1.20 2.28 -0.70
N THR A 51 2.16 1.39 -1.00
CA THR A 51 2.07 0.47 -2.14
C THR A 51 0.80 -0.40 -2.07
N VAL A 52 0.44 -0.91 -0.89
CA VAL A 52 -0.80 -1.69 -0.69
C VAL A 52 -2.03 -0.84 -1.01
N VAL A 53 -2.11 0.37 -0.45
CA VAL A 53 -3.25 1.27 -0.69
C VAL A 53 -3.35 1.67 -2.16
N SER A 54 -2.23 1.98 -2.81
CA SER A 54 -2.16 2.30 -4.24
C SER A 54 -2.65 1.13 -5.08
N SER A 55 -2.26 -0.11 -4.77
CA SER A 55 -2.77 -1.29 -5.48
C SER A 55 -4.29 -1.44 -5.36
N MET A 56 -4.87 -1.10 -4.20
CA MET A 56 -6.31 -1.10 -4.02
C MET A 56 -7.01 -0.01 -4.83
N VAL A 57 -6.45 1.20 -4.87
CA VAL A 57 -6.97 2.29 -5.69
C VAL A 57 -6.96 1.91 -7.17
N LEU A 58 -5.85 1.33 -7.65
CA LEU A 58 -5.71 0.89 -9.05
C LEU A 58 -6.66 -0.28 -9.38
N ASN A 59 -6.81 -1.26 -8.48
CA ASN A 59 -7.74 -2.38 -8.67
C ASN A 59 -9.21 -1.95 -8.57
N LEU A 60 -9.53 -0.93 -7.78
CA LEU A 60 -10.88 -0.35 -7.72
C LEU A 60 -11.25 0.35 -9.05
N ASP A 61 -10.29 1.02 -9.68
CA ASP A 61 -10.47 1.64 -11.01
C ASP A 61 -10.76 0.59 -12.10
N GLU A 62 -10.14 -0.59 -11.98
CA GLU A 62 -10.37 -1.72 -12.90
C GLU A 62 -11.76 -2.34 -12.76
N ALA A 63 -12.33 -2.37 -11.54
CA ALA A 63 -13.68 -2.87 -11.30
C ALA A 63 -14.79 -1.91 -11.80
N ILE A 64 -14.53 -0.60 -11.80
CA ILE A 64 -15.46 0.44 -12.28
C ILE A 64 -15.46 0.51 -13.82
N THR A 65 -14.31 0.31 -14.47
CA THR A 65 -14.16 0.46 -15.93
C THR A 65 -14.72 -0.72 -16.74
N ARG A 66 -15.05 -1.85 -16.09
CA ARG A 66 -15.56 -3.07 -16.76
C ARG A 66 -17.09 -3.15 -16.89
N GLN A 67 -17.82 -2.06 -16.68
CA GLN A 67 -19.28 -2.00 -16.86
C GLN A 67 -19.69 -1.51 -18.24
#